data_AF-G9KEM9-F1
#
_entry.id   AF-G9KEM9-F1
#
_cell.length_a   1.000
_cell.length_b   1.000
_cell.length_c   1.000
_cell.angle_alpha   90.00
_cell.angle_beta   90.00
_cell.angle_gamma   90.00
#
_symmetry.space_group_name_H-M   'P 1'
#
loop_
_entity.id
_entity.type
_entity.pdbx_description
1 polymer ?
#
loop_
_entity_poly.entity_id
_entity_poly.type
_entity_poly.pdbx_seq_one_letter_code
_entity_poly.pdbx_strand_id
1 'polypeptide(L)'
;VLPGLPAEESLLDSSPIIMGSPEGRFHFAIDRGGTFTDVFAQCPGGHVRVLKLLSEDPANYADAPTEGIRRILEQEGGMPLPRDRPLDTSRIASIRMGTTVATNALLERRGERVALLVTRGFRDLLHVG
;
A
#
# COMPACT_ATOMS: atom_id res chain seq x y z
N VAL A 1 20.86 -19.52 40.63
CA VAL A 1 19.42 -19.40 41.00
C VAL A 1 19.01 -17.98 40.66
N LEU A 2 17.91 -17.81 39.93
CA LEU A 2 17.59 -16.68 39.03
C LEU A 2 17.71 -15.25 39.62
N PRO A 3 18.04 -14.25 38.77
CA PRO A 3 18.04 -12.82 39.13
C PRO A 3 16.62 -12.23 39.10
N GLY A 4 16.32 -11.37 40.08
CA GLY A 4 15.07 -10.62 40.19
C GLY A 4 15.06 -9.40 39.26
N LEU A 5 14.09 -9.36 38.36
CA LEU A 5 13.71 -8.20 37.56
C LEU A 5 13.07 -7.13 38.47
N PRO A 6 13.46 -5.85 38.39
CA PRO A 6 12.63 -4.77 38.90
C PRO A 6 11.46 -4.50 37.94
N ALA A 7 10.35 -4.10 38.57
CA ALA A 7 9.03 -3.91 38.01
C ALA A 7 9.00 -3.04 36.74
N GLU A 8 8.22 -3.51 35.76
CA GLU A 8 7.75 -2.70 34.64
C GLU A 8 6.88 -1.56 35.17
N GLU A 9 7.37 -0.33 35.05
CA GLU A 9 6.54 0.86 35.17
C GLU A 9 6.91 1.85 34.07
N SER A 10 5.86 2.37 33.43
CA SER A 10 5.83 3.60 32.64
C SER A 10 6.44 3.57 31.23
N LEU A 11 5.66 3.13 30.23
CA LEU A 11 5.55 3.79 28.92
C LEU A 11 4.17 3.54 28.28
N LEU A 12 3.09 3.81 29.01
CA LEU A 12 1.83 4.19 28.34
C LEU A 12 1.98 5.66 27.98
N ASP A 13 2.62 5.91 26.84
CA ASP A 13 2.66 7.23 26.21
C ASP A 13 1.22 7.67 25.93
N SER A 14 0.71 8.50 26.84
CA SER A 14 -0.63 9.08 26.80
C SER A 14 -0.66 10.37 25.98
N SER A 15 0.35 10.58 25.13
CA SER A 15 0.27 11.59 24.09
C SER A 15 -0.92 11.25 23.19
N PRO A 16 -1.75 12.24 22.79
CA PRO A 16 -2.74 12.00 21.75
C PRO A 16 -2.01 11.39 20.56
N ILE A 17 -2.62 10.41 19.87
CA ILE A 17 -2.12 9.95 18.57
C ILE A 17 -2.18 11.17 17.64
N ILE A 18 -1.12 11.98 17.66
CA ILE A 18 -0.88 13.03 16.69
C ILE A 18 -0.62 12.25 15.41
N MET A 19 -1.66 12.09 14.59
CA MET A 19 -1.56 11.57 13.22
C MET A 19 -0.81 12.57 12.33
N GLY A 20 0.29 13.16 12.80
CA GLY A 20 1.26 13.88 11.98
C GLY A 20 2.33 12.93 11.47
N SER A 21 2.71 13.05 10.19
CA SER A 21 4.03 12.57 9.77
C SER A 21 5.07 13.29 10.65
N PRO A 22 5.88 12.57 11.46
CA PRO A 22 6.91 13.19 12.31
C PRO A 22 7.93 14.02 11.50
N GLU A 23 8.03 13.76 10.20
CA GLU A 23 9.13 14.23 9.34
C GLU A 23 8.71 15.24 8.26
N GLY A 24 7.47 15.77 8.29
CA GLY A 24 7.00 16.69 7.24
C GLY A 24 6.96 16.08 5.83
N ARG A 25 6.82 14.75 5.73
CA ARG A 25 6.76 13.98 4.48
C ARG A 25 5.41 13.27 4.33
N PHE A 26 5.13 12.78 3.14
CA PHE A 26 3.91 12.02 2.86
C PHE A 26 4.07 10.53 3.21
N HIS A 27 3.02 9.95 3.78
CA HIS A 27 2.88 8.49 3.87
C HIS A 27 1.63 8.05 3.12
N PHE A 28 1.81 7.19 2.12
CA PHE A 28 0.72 6.64 1.34
C PHE A 28 0.42 5.20 1.75
N ALA A 29 -0.87 4.87 1.80
CA ALA A 29 -1.38 3.51 1.81
C ALA A 29 -2.37 3.38 0.65
N ILE A 30 -2.11 2.42 -0.24
CA ILE A 30 -2.85 2.24 -1.49
C ILE A 30 -3.38 0.81 -1.53
N ASP A 31 -4.65 0.64 -1.82
CA ASP A 31 -5.25 -0.66 -2.11
C ASP A 31 -5.77 -0.66 -3.55
N ARG A 32 -5.08 -1.41 -4.43
CA ARG A 32 -5.50 -1.59 -5.82
C ARG A 32 -6.44 -2.80 -5.91
N GLY A 33 -7.73 -2.52 -6.07
CA GLY A 33 -8.78 -3.49 -6.36
C GLY A 33 -8.94 -3.80 -7.85
N GLY A 34 -9.92 -4.65 -8.18
CA GLY A 34 -10.28 -4.96 -9.57
C GLY A 34 -10.94 -3.77 -10.28
N THR A 35 -11.89 -3.10 -9.63
CA THR A 35 -12.61 -1.96 -10.23
C THR A 35 -12.06 -0.60 -9.77
N PHE A 36 -11.72 -0.48 -8.49
CA PHE A 36 -11.29 0.77 -7.89
C PHE A 36 -9.95 0.62 -7.17
N THR A 37 -9.19 1.71 -7.18
CA THR A 37 -8.00 1.90 -6.36
C THR A 37 -8.30 2.94 -5.29
N ASP A 38 -8.16 2.54 -4.03
CA ASP A 38 -8.30 3.41 -2.87
C ASP A 38 -6.94 3.93 -2.45
N VAL A 39 -6.83 5.24 -2.25
CA VAL A 39 -5.58 5.92 -1.87
C VAL A 39 -5.82 6.71 -0.60
N PHE A 40 -5.10 6.35 0.44
CA PHE A 40 -4.99 7.10 1.69
C PHE A 40 -3.63 7.78 1.73
N ALA A 41 -3.61 9.06 2.10
CA ALA A 41 -2.38 9.79 2.36
C ALA A 41 -2.46 10.53 3.69
N GLN A 42 -1.46 10.28 4.53
CA GLN A 42 -1.14 11.16 5.63
C GLN A 42 -0.18 12.23 5.10
N CYS A 43 -0.61 13.49 5.15
CA CYS A 43 0.10 14.62 4.58
C CYS A 43 1.08 15.23 5.60
N PRO A 44 2.09 16.00 5.14
CA PRO A 44 2.84 16.90 6.01
C PRO A 44 1.88 17.82 6.78
N GLY A 45 2.06 17.93 8.10
CA GLY A 45 1.13 18.67 8.97
C GLY A 45 0.02 17.81 9.58
N GLY A 46 -0.11 16.54 9.16
CA GLY A 46 -0.93 15.53 9.82
C GLY A 46 -2.40 15.47 9.42
N HIS A 47 -2.84 16.30 8.48
CA HIS A 47 -4.13 16.08 7.85
C HIS A 47 -4.07 14.92 6.85
N VAL A 48 -5.26 14.42 6.51
CA VAL A 48 -5.44 13.25 5.66
C VAL A 48 -6.08 13.65 4.33
N ARG A 49 -5.69 12.94 3.26
CA ARG A 49 -6.38 12.92 1.97
C ARG A 49 -6.78 11.49 1.64
N VAL A 50 -7.98 11.35 1.07
CA VAL A 50 -8.50 10.07 0.57
C VAL A 50 -8.99 10.27 -0.85
N LEU A 51 -8.61 9.38 -1.75
CA LEU A 51 -9.06 9.36 -3.13
C LEU A 51 -9.50 7.95 -3.53
N LYS A 52 -10.49 7.89 -4.42
CA LYS A 52 -10.90 6.68 -5.12
C LYS A 52 -10.78 6.92 -6.62
N LEU A 53 -10.08 6.03 -7.31
CA LEU A 53 -9.90 6.06 -8.76
C LEU A 53 -10.41 4.75 -9.36
N LEU A 54 -10.78 4.76 -10.64
CA LEU A 54 -10.92 3.51 -11.38
C LEU A 54 -9.55 2.83 -11.44
N SER A 55 -9.47 1.53 -11.19
CA SER A 55 -8.21 0.78 -11.29
C SER A 55 -7.66 0.75 -12.71
N GLU A 56 -8.55 0.82 -13.70
CA GLU A 56 -8.23 0.88 -15.13
C GLU A 56 -9.02 2.01 -15.80
N ASP A 57 -8.31 2.99 -16.33
CA ASP A 57 -8.86 4.11 -17.10
C ASP A 57 -7.79 4.66 -18.07
N PRO A 58 -7.41 3.87 -19.08
CA PRO A 58 -6.29 4.18 -19.97
C PRO A 58 -6.48 5.46 -20.79
N ALA A 59 -7.71 5.98 -20.91
CA ALA A 59 -7.99 7.24 -21.56
C ALA A 59 -7.49 8.46 -20.75
N ASN A 60 -7.33 8.31 -19.43
CA ASN A 60 -6.99 9.40 -18.53
C ASN A 60 -5.62 9.22 -17.86
N TYR A 61 -5.24 8.00 -17.49
CA TYR A 61 -3.96 7.72 -16.82
C TYR A 61 -3.53 6.26 -17.02
N ALA A 62 -2.22 6.03 -17.03
CA ALA A 62 -1.67 4.69 -17.22
C ALA A 62 -1.79 3.80 -15.97
N ASP A 63 -1.72 4.39 -14.77
CA ASP A 63 -1.71 3.66 -13.51
C ASP A 63 -2.43 4.45 -12.40
N ALA A 64 -3.41 3.82 -11.76
CA ALA A 64 -4.25 4.44 -10.74
C ALA A 64 -3.51 4.79 -9.43
N PRO A 65 -2.65 3.91 -8.85
CA PRO A 65 -1.77 4.28 -7.73
C PRO A 65 -0.94 5.55 -8.00
N THR A 66 -0.24 5.59 -9.12
CA THR A 66 0.61 6.73 -9.49
C THR A 66 -0.22 8.00 -9.68
N GLU A 67 -1.37 7.89 -10.36
CA GLU A 67 -2.31 8.99 -10.54
C GLU A 67 -2.87 9.53 -9.20
N GLY A 68 -3.18 8.64 -8.26
CA GLY A 68 -3.66 9.04 -6.94
C GLY A 68 -2.62 9.79 -6.12
N ILE A 69 -1.37 9.32 -6.11
CA ILE A 69 -0.25 10.04 -5.50
C ILE A 69 -0.10 11.42 -6.16
N ARG A 70 -0.10 11.48 -7.50
CA ARG A 70 0.03 12.72 -8.27
C ARG A 70 -1.04 13.75 -7.87
N ARG A 71 -2.32 13.37 -7.88
CA ARG A 71 -3.43 14.29 -7.52
C ARG A 71 -3.28 14.84 -6.11
N ILE A 72 -2.85 14.02 -5.15
CA ILE A 72 -2.63 14.47 -3.76
C ILE A 72 -1.45 15.43 -3.70
N LEU A 73 -0.33 15.12 -4.36
CA LEU A 73 0.81 16.03 -4.41
C LEU A 73 0.48 17.37 -5.11
N GLU A 74 -0.36 17.37 -6.15
CA GLU A 74 -0.86 18.60 -6.79
C GLU A 74 -1.73 19.43 -5.84
N GLN A 75 -2.66 18.78 -5.13
CA GLN A 75 -3.55 19.44 -4.17
C GLN A 75 -2.76 20.07 -3.01
N GLU A 76 -1.74 19.37 -2.51
CA GLU A 76 -0.93 19.84 -1.39
C GLU A 76 0.22 20.77 -1.79
N GLY A 77 0.71 20.64 -3.02
CA GLY A 77 1.77 21.49 -3.58
C GLY A 77 1.24 22.74 -4.29
N GLY A 78 -0.05 22.79 -4.62
CA GLY A 78 -0.69 23.90 -5.33
C GLY A 78 -0.21 24.08 -6.78
N MET A 79 0.51 23.11 -7.34
CA MET A 79 1.08 23.18 -8.69
C MET A 79 0.76 21.91 -9.48
N PRO A 80 0.41 22.03 -10.77
CA PRO A 80 0.16 20.87 -11.62
C PRO A 80 1.45 20.04 -11.82
N LEU A 81 1.28 18.72 -11.78
CA LEU A 81 2.31 17.73 -12.03
C LEU A 81 1.98 17.01 -13.35
N PRO A 82 2.84 17.12 -14.38
CA PRO A 82 2.70 16.41 -15.65
C PRO A 82 2.60 14.89 -15.45
N ARG A 83 1.76 14.26 -16.27
CA ARG A 83 1.49 12.81 -16.22
C ARG A 83 2.54 11.97 -16.95
N ASP A 84 3.32 12.59 -17.83
CA ASP A 84 4.30 11.96 -18.72
C ASP A 84 5.71 11.90 -18.13
N ARG A 85 5.92 12.44 -16.92
CA ARG A 85 7.20 12.43 -16.22
C ARG A 85 7.10 11.70 -14.88
N PRO A 86 8.18 11.06 -14.41
CA PRO A 86 8.23 10.50 -13.06
C PRO A 86 7.90 11.55 -11.99
N LEU A 87 7.18 11.15 -10.95
CA LEU A 87 6.91 11.99 -9.79
C LEU A 87 8.18 12.20 -8.97
N ASP A 88 8.37 13.40 -8.46
CA ASP A 88 9.39 13.65 -7.44
C ASP A 88 8.96 12.99 -6.12
N THR A 89 9.73 12.01 -5.68
CA THR A 89 9.47 11.23 -4.46
C THR A 89 10.22 11.78 -3.24
N SER A 90 10.99 12.85 -3.36
CA SER A 90 11.81 13.43 -2.28
C SER A 90 11.00 13.74 -1.00
N ARG A 91 9.73 14.13 -1.17
CA ARG A 91 8.80 14.46 -0.09
C ARG A 91 7.98 13.26 0.42
N ILE A 92 8.18 12.07 -0.12
CA ILE A 92 7.46 10.86 0.25
C ILE A 92 8.34 10.02 1.18
N ALA A 93 7.85 9.76 2.39
CA ALA A 93 8.57 8.91 3.35
C ALA A 93 8.30 7.42 3.11
N SER A 94 7.05 7.06 2.76
CA SER A 94 6.69 5.67 2.51
C SER A 94 5.49 5.54 1.58
N ILE A 95 5.49 4.47 0.78
CA ILE A 95 4.32 4.00 0.04
C ILE A 95 4.10 2.54 0.45
N ARG A 96 2.96 2.25 1.05
CA ARG A 96 2.49 0.89 1.28
C ARG A 96 1.45 0.56 0.23
N MET A 97 1.67 -0.51 -0.53
CA MET A 97 0.77 -0.95 -1.58
C MET A 97 0.24 -2.35 -1.25
N GLY A 98 -1.08 -2.44 -1.11
CA GLY A 98 -1.85 -3.67 -1.14
C GLY A 98 -2.54 -3.80 -2.50
N THR A 99 -2.78 -5.04 -2.91
CA THR A 99 -3.60 -5.30 -4.08
C THR A 99 -4.38 -6.60 -3.91
N THR A 100 -5.59 -6.62 -4.45
CA THR A 100 -6.43 -7.83 -4.53
C THR A 100 -6.34 -8.54 -5.88
N VAL A 101 -5.46 -8.09 -6.79
CA VAL A 101 -5.31 -8.69 -8.13
C VAL A 101 -4.93 -10.18 -8.03
N ALA A 102 -3.95 -10.52 -7.20
CA ALA A 102 -3.49 -11.91 -7.04
C ALA A 102 -4.57 -12.81 -6.42
N THR A 103 -5.28 -12.31 -5.40
CA THR A 103 -6.35 -13.06 -4.74
C THR A 103 -7.54 -13.27 -5.68
N ASN A 104 -7.91 -12.26 -6.47
CA ASN A 104 -8.98 -12.37 -7.45
C ASN A 104 -8.59 -13.32 -8.58
N ALA A 105 -7.36 -13.22 -9.08
CA ALA A 105 -6.82 -14.15 -10.07
C ALA A 105 -6.90 -15.61 -9.58
N LEU A 106 -6.56 -15.86 -8.31
CA LEU A 106 -6.68 -17.19 -7.69
C LEU A 106 -8.15 -17.65 -7.62
N LEU A 107 -9.05 -16.80 -7.13
CA LEU A 107 -10.47 -17.13 -6.98
C LEU A 107 -11.18 -17.35 -8.32
N GLU A 108 -10.85 -16.54 -9.33
CA GLU A 108 -11.38 -16.63 -10.70
C GLU A 108 -10.66 -17.69 -11.54
N ARG A 109 -9.65 -18.38 -10.97
CA ARG A 109 -8.79 -19.36 -11.66
C ARG A 109 -8.14 -18.79 -12.94
N ARG A 110 -7.81 -17.50 -12.91
CA ARG A 110 -7.11 -16.77 -13.96
C ARG A 110 -5.62 -16.72 -13.64
N GLY A 111 -4.93 -17.81 -13.93
CA GLY A 111 -3.48 -17.90 -13.80
C GLY A 111 -2.85 -18.54 -15.02
N GLU A 112 -1.52 -18.56 -15.06
CA GLU A 112 -0.76 -19.24 -16.11
C GLU A 112 -0.67 -20.75 -15.86
N ARG A 113 -0.45 -21.53 -16.93
CA ARG A 113 -0.22 -22.97 -16.80
C ARG A 113 1.09 -23.22 -16.07
N VAL A 114 1.03 -23.95 -14.96
CA VAL A 114 2.20 -24.33 -14.15
C VAL A 114 2.39 -25.84 -14.11
N ALA A 115 3.63 -26.29 -13.96
CA ALA A 115 3.97 -27.69 -13.73
C ALA A 115 4.51 -27.88 -12.32
N LEU A 116 4.05 -28.92 -11.62
CA LEU A 116 4.57 -29.32 -10.31
C LEU A 116 5.57 -30.47 -10.51
N LEU A 117 6.84 -30.23 -10.16
CA LEU A 117 7.88 -31.27 -10.12
C LEU A 117 8.08 -31.74 -8.69
N VAL A 118 7.87 -33.02 -8.43
CA VAL A 118 7.96 -33.63 -7.10
C VAL A 118 8.76 -34.92 -7.15
N THR A 119 9.29 -35.34 -6.00
CA THR A 119 9.96 -36.62 -5.84
C THR A 119 9.02 -37.79 -6.11
N ARG A 120 9.57 -38.91 -6.58
CA ARG A 120 8.80 -40.14 -6.79
C ARG A 120 8.12 -40.54 -5.47
N GLY A 121 6.81 -40.79 -5.52
CA GLY A 121 6.00 -41.13 -4.35
C GLY A 121 5.15 -39.97 -3.80
N PHE A 122 5.31 -38.73 -4.29
CA PHE A 122 4.62 -37.54 -3.76
C PHE A 122 3.64 -36.89 -4.77
N ARG A 123 3.06 -37.68 -5.68
CA ARG A 123 2.15 -37.18 -6.73
C ARG A 123 0.90 -36.49 -6.16
N ASP A 124 0.41 -36.96 -5.02
CA ASP A 124 -0.91 -36.60 -4.51
C ASP A 124 -0.90 -35.41 -3.53
N LEU A 125 0.24 -34.73 -3.35
CA LEU A 125 0.41 -33.62 -2.39
C LEU A 125 -0.69 -32.55 -2.49
N LEU A 126 -1.05 -32.13 -3.71
CA LEU A 126 -2.10 -31.10 -3.91
C LEU A 126 -3.53 -31.62 -3.69
N HIS A 127 -3.74 -32.95 -3.66
CA HIS A 127 -5.05 -33.55 -3.43
C HIS A 127 -5.29 -33.85 -1.95
N VAL A 128 -4.22 -34.16 -1.20
CA VAL A 128 -4.31 -34.50 0.23
C VAL A 128 -4.41 -33.24 1.09
N GLY A 129 -3.72 -32.15 0.71
CA GLY A 129 -3.71 -30.89 1.45
C GLY A 129 -2.70 -30.88 2.59
#